data_AF-A0A2T4IIH5-F1
#
_entry.id   AF-A0A2T4IIH5-F1
#
_cell.length_a   1.000
_cell.length_b   1.000
_cell.length_c   1.000
_cell.angle_alpha   90.00
_cell.angle_beta   90.00
_cell.angle_gamma   90.00
#
_symmetry.space_group_name_H-M   'P 1'
#
loop_
_entity.id
_entity.type
_entity.pdbx_description
1 polymer ?
#
loop_
_entity_poly.entity_id
_entity_poly.type
_entity_poly.pdbx_seq_one_letter_code
_entity_poly.pdbx_strand_id
1 'polypeptide(L)'
;MNSSILQHGPARWLHLVAVGVLALALGGCAAFAPPRPFTTADEALAARGEPTARWPADDGTTVLEFATQPHGTSCLMVEVDATGVVLRQWDALAADNLARARPGMTQDEIRRLLGQYRSVQRFPLSQEEVWDWNVRKEWPDLVATRFNVHFVDGKVKRTSYSHEYPRERWMFGFGIGRGVNPHWGFGWRYPYWDPWWGW
;
A
#
# COMPACT_ATOMS: atom_id res chain seq x y z
N MET A 1 -47.15 -45.94 -31.61
CA MET A 1 -46.25 -45.92 -30.43
C MET A 1 -45.03 -45.10 -30.80
N ASN A 2 -44.81 -44.01 -30.08
CA ASN A 2 -43.80 -42.99 -30.35
C ASN A 2 -42.45 -43.43 -29.79
N SER A 3 -41.37 -43.37 -30.59
CA SER A 3 -40.00 -43.61 -30.09
C SER A 3 -39.03 -42.66 -30.77
N SER A 4 -39.12 -41.39 -30.42
CA SER A 4 -38.12 -40.36 -30.73
C SER A 4 -36.98 -40.44 -29.71
N ILE A 5 -36.07 -41.39 -29.89
CA ILE A 5 -34.85 -41.53 -29.09
C ILE A 5 -33.68 -40.85 -29.83
N LEU A 6 -33.33 -39.67 -29.33
CA LEU A 6 -31.97 -39.12 -29.22
C LEU A 6 -31.15 -38.93 -30.50
N GLN A 7 -31.50 -37.91 -31.30
CA GLN A 7 -30.55 -37.24 -32.20
C GLN A 7 -29.77 -36.15 -31.43
N HIS A 8 -28.77 -36.55 -30.65
CA HIS A 8 -27.78 -35.61 -30.09
C HIS A 8 -26.46 -35.79 -30.84
N GLY A 9 -26.33 -35.16 -32.00
CA GLY A 9 -25.08 -35.18 -32.77
C GLY A 9 -23.90 -34.54 -32.02
N PRO A 10 -22.64 -34.88 -32.37
CA PRO A 10 -21.43 -34.40 -31.69
C PRO A 10 -21.32 -32.86 -31.67
N ALA A 11 -21.96 -32.18 -32.62
CA ALA A 11 -22.08 -30.72 -32.67
C ALA A 11 -22.83 -30.13 -31.46
N ARG A 12 -23.92 -30.78 -30.97
CA ARG A 12 -24.66 -30.31 -29.78
C ARG A 12 -23.80 -30.41 -28.53
N TRP A 13 -22.94 -31.43 -28.45
CA TRP A 13 -22.01 -31.61 -27.34
C TRP A 13 -20.91 -30.54 -27.35
N LEU A 14 -20.36 -30.21 -28.52
CA LEU A 14 -19.37 -29.14 -28.69
C LEU A 14 -19.95 -27.76 -28.34
N HIS A 15 -21.21 -27.48 -28.71
CA HIS A 15 -21.87 -26.22 -28.34
C HIS A 15 -22.09 -26.11 -26.83
N LEU A 16 -22.47 -27.20 -26.15
CA LEU A 16 -22.64 -27.21 -24.69
C LEU A 16 -21.32 -27.01 -23.95
N VAL A 17 -20.23 -27.62 -24.43
CA VAL A 17 -18.88 -27.41 -23.87
C VAL A 17 -18.42 -25.97 -24.10
N ALA A 18 -18.61 -25.42 -25.30
CA ALA A 18 -18.24 -24.04 -25.62
C ALA A 18 -19.00 -23.02 -24.75
N VAL A 19 -20.30 -23.22 -24.54
CA VAL A 19 -21.12 -22.38 -23.63
C VAL A 19 -20.66 -22.52 -22.18
N GLY A 20 -20.31 -23.73 -21.73
CA GLY A 20 -19.77 -23.96 -20.39
C GLY A 20 -18.42 -23.27 -20.15
N VAL A 21 -17.49 -23.34 -21.11
CA VAL A 21 -16.19 -22.65 -21.03
C VAL A 21 -16.36 -21.13 -21.06
N LEU A 22 -17.27 -20.61 -21.90
CA LEU A 22 -17.55 -19.18 -21.97
C LEU A 22 -18.17 -18.67 -20.66
N ALA A 23 -19.10 -19.42 -20.05
CA ALA A 23 -19.69 -19.08 -18.76
C ALA A 23 -18.64 -19.05 -17.63
N LEU A 24 -17.70 -20.00 -17.63
CA LEU A 24 -16.57 -20.01 -16.69
C LEU A 24 -15.60 -18.83 -16.91
N ALA A 25 -15.34 -18.46 -18.17
CA ALA A 25 -14.48 -17.33 -18.50
C ALA A 25 -15.11 -15.97 -18.09
N LEU A 26 -16.44 -15.84 -18.13
CA LEU A 26 -17.17 -14.63 -17.75
C LEU A 26 -17.31 -14.45 -16.22
N GLY A 27 -17.17 -15.52 -15.43
CA GLY A 27 -17.29 -15.47 -13.96
C GLY A 27 -16.15 -14.74 -13.23
N GLY A 28 -15.06 -14.39 -13.92
CA GLY A 28 -13.87 -13.78 -13.30
C GLY A 28 -14.05 -12.35 -12.79
N CYS A 29 -15.08 -11.61 -13.24
CA CYS A 29 -15.21 -10.18 -12.93
C CYS A 29 -15.77 -9.89 -11.52
N ALA A 30 -16.51 -10.82 -10.90
CA ALA A 30 -17.10 -10.59 -9.58
C ALA A 30 -16.10 -10.74 -8.42
N ALA A 31 -14.91 -11.30 -8.67
CA ALA A 31 -13.89 -11.54 -7.65
C ALA A 31 -13.04 -10.30 -7.31
N PHE A 32 -13.18 -9.19 -8.05
CA PHE A 32 -12.32 -8.01 -7.94
C PHE A 32 -13.05 -6.79 -7.34
N ALA A 33 -13.95 -7.00 -6.39
CA ALA A 33 -14.47 -5.90 -5.59
C ALA A 33 -13.49 -5.60 -4.43
N PRO A 34 -13.15 -4.32 -4.18
CA PRO A 34 -12.41 -3.99 -2.96
C PRO A 34 -13.22 -4.46 -1.74
N PRO A 35 -12.55 -4.92 -0.66
CA PRO A 35 -13.24 -5.38 0.52
C PRO A 35 -14.14 -4.26 1.05
N ARG A 36 -15.37 -4.64 1.39
CA ARG A 36 -16.33 -3.69 1.96
C ARG A 36 -15.77 -3.07 3.25
N PRO A 37 -16.11 -1.81 3.54
CA PRO A 37 -15.81 -1.22 4.83
C PRO A 37 -16.38 -2.00 6.00
N PHE A 38 -15.69 -1.95 7.14
CA PHE A 38 -16.22 -2.47 8.39
C PHE A 38 -17.41 -1.64 8.85
N THR A 39 -18.33 -2.29 9.56
CA THR A 39 -19.54 -1.67 10.11
C THR A 39 -19.49 -1.50 11.62
N THR A 40 -18.75 -2.36 12.32
CA THR A 40 -18.55 -2.30 13.77
C THR A 40 -17.09 -2.47 14.17
N ALA A 41 -16.73 -2.01 15.36
CA ALA A 41 -15.44 -2.24 15.99
C ALA A 41 -15.14 -3.74 16.10
N ASP A 42 -16.12 -4.54 16.53
CA ASP A 42 -15.98 -5.99 16.66
C ASP A 42 -15.68 -6.68 15.33
N GLU A 43 -16.28 -6.21 14.23
CA GLU A 43 -15.97 -6.73 12.89
C GLU A 43 -14.52 -6.43 12.51
N ALA A 44 -14.05 -5.20 12.77
CA ALA A 44 -12.68 -4.81 12.51
C ALA A 44 -11.68 -5.63 13.35
N LEU A 45 -11.98 -5.83 14.64
CA LEU A 45 -11.17 -6.64 15.56
C LEU A 45 -11.15 -8.11 15.17
N ALA A 46 -12.28 -8.69 14.77
CA ALA A 46 -12.34 -10.06 14.29
C ALA A 46 -11.51 -10.26 13.00
N ALA A 47 -11.48 -9.25 12.12
CA ALA A 47 -10.77 -9.32 10.84
C ALA A 47 -9.28 -8.94 10.92
N ARG A 48 -8.89 -8.09 11.88
CA ARG A 48 -7.52 -7.53 11.99
C ARG A 48 -6.77 -7.91 13.25
N GLY A 49 -7.45 -8.45 14.25
CA GLY A 49 -6.88 -8.69 15.58
C GLY A 49 -6.84 -7.43 16.43
N GLU A 50 -5.90 -7.39 17.37
CA GLU A 50 -5.73 -6.26 18.28
C GLU A 50 -5.14 -5.04 17.54
N PRO A 51 -5.70 -3.82 17.71
CA PRO A 51 -5.15 -2.63 17.12
C PRO A 51 -3.78 -2.30 17.72
N THR A 52 -2.90 -1.77 16.87
CA THR A 52 -1.58 -1.29 17.25
C THR A 52 -1.66 -0.10 18.22
N ALA A 53 -2.70 0.73 18.09
CA ALA A 53 -3.00 1.82 19.01
C ALA A 53 -4.49 2.17 19.01
N ARG A 54 -4.95 2.83 20.08
CA ARG A 54 -6.29 3.42 20.16
C ARG A 54 -6.14 4.91 20.45
N TRP A 55 -6.80 5.74 19.66
CA TRP A 55 -6.76 7.19 19.78
C TRP A 55 -8.14 7.69 20.20
N PRO A 56 -8.41 7.81 21.50
CA PRO A 56 -9.64 8.44 21.96
C PRO A 56 -9.64 9.93 21.61
N ALA A 57 -10.84 10.44 21.34
CA ALA A 57 -11.12 11.85 21.16
C ALA A 57 -12.15 12.34 22.19
N ASP A 58 -12.21 13.65 22.42
CA ASP A 58 -13.04 14.26 23.46
C ASP A 58 -14.54 14.17 23.15
N ASP A 59 -14.91 13.94 21.90
CA ASP A 59 -16.29 13.74 21.44
C ASP A 59 -16.83 12.32 21.68
N GLY A 60 -16.02 11.46 22.32
CA GLY A 60 -16.37 10.07 22.61
C GLY A 60 -16.09 9.10 21.46
N THR A 61 -15.58 9.58 20.33
CA THR A 61 -15.10 8.70 19.26
C THR A 61 -13.73 8.13 19.60
N THR A 62 -13.38 7.00 18.98
CA THR A 62 -12.06 6.40 19.08
C THR A 62 -11.60 5.94 17.71
N VAL A 63 -10.36 6.26 17.35
CA VAL A 63 -9.72 5.69 16.17
C VAL A 63 -8.91 4.46 16.57
N LEU A 64 -9.25 3.32 15.99
CA LEU A 64 -8.49 2.08 16.08
C LEU A 64 -7.43 2.08 14.96
N GLU A 65 -6.16 2.00 15.35
CA GLU A 65 -5.02 1.96 14.44
C GLU A 65 -4.60 0.50 14.19
N PHE A 66 -4.52 0.09 12.93
CA PHE A 66 -4.00 -1.21 12.51
C PHE A 66 -2.82 -0.99 11.55
N ALA A 67 -1.64 -0.76 12.13
CA ALA A 67 -0.42 -0.50 11.37
C ALA A 67 0.23 -1.81 10.90
N THR A 68 0.67 -1.83 9.65
CA THR A 68 1.49 -2.94 9.12
C THR A 68 3.00 -2.67 9.21
N GLN A 69 3.40 -1.51 9.72
CA GLN A 69 4.80 -1.17 9.99
C GLN A 69 5.40 -2.11 11.05
N PRO A 70 6.72 -2.35 11.06
CA PRO A 70 7.76 -1.76 10.20
C PRO A 70 7.95 -2.47 8.84
N HIS A 71 7.13 -3.49 8.53
CA HIS A 71 7.36 -4.39 7.39
C HIS A 71 6.37 -4.20 6.22
N GLY A 72 5.17 -3.71 6.49
CA GLY A 72 4.15 -3.38 5.49
C GLY A 72 4.14 -1.90 5.12
N THR A 73 3.20 -1.52 4.26
CA THR A 73 3.11 -0.19 3.63
C THR A 73 1.79 0.56 3.87
N SER A 74 0.97 0.04 4.79
CA SER A 74 -0.36 0.58 5.10
C SER A 74 -0.57 0.75 6.60
N CYS A 75 -1.46 1.67 6.96
CA CYS A 75 -1.95 1.81 8.31
C CYS A 75 -3.45 2.07 8.25
N LEU A 76 -4.25 1.04 8.48
CA LEU A 76 -5.70 1.19 8.48
C LEU A 76 -6.13 1.88 9.77
N MET A 77 -6.87 2.97 9.64
CA MET A 77 -7.53 3.67 10.72
C MET A 77 -9.02 3.44 10.63
N VAL A 78 -9.64 3.04 11.74
CA VAL A 78 -11.09 2.83 11.85
C VAL A 78 -11.63 3.69 12.97
N GLU A 79 -12.38 4.72 12.62
CA GLU A 79 -13.02 5.64 13.57
C GLU A 79 -14.39 5.09 13.95
N VAL A 80 -14.59 4.88 15.24
CA VAL A 80 -15.82 4.32 15.81
C VAL A 80 -16.41 5.29 16.83
N ASP A 81 -17.73 5.29 16.95
CA ASP A 81 -18.42 6.01 18.02
C ASP A 81 -18.37 5.22 19.35
N ALA A 82 -18.93 5.82 20.40
CA ALA A 82 -19.00 5.22 21.74
C ALA A 82 -19.82 3.91 21.79
N THR A 83 -20.63 3.62 20.78
CA THR A 83 -21.40 2.37 20.66
C THR A 83 -20.66 1.29 19.87
N GLY A 84 -19.50 1.61 19.30
CA GLY A 84 -18.70 0.72 18.48
C GLY A 84 -19.14 0.66 17.02
N VAL A 85 -20.00 1.58 16.55
CA VAL A 85 -20.35 1.69 15.12
C VAL A 85 -19.23 2.42 14.37
N VAL A 86 -18.84 1.89 13.21
CA VAL A 86 -17.82 2.51 12.36
C VAL A 86 -18.41 3.74 11.66
N LEU A 87 -17.81 4.90 11.93
CA LEU A 87 -18.14 6.17 11.30
C LEU A 87 -17.32 6.37 10.01
N ARG A 88 -16.05 5.99 10.03
CA ARG A 88 -15.12 6.19 8.91
C ARG A 88 -13.97 5.19 8.96
N GLN A 89 -13.44 4.85 7.79
CA GLN A 89 -12.18 4.11 7.66
C GLN A 89 -11.30 4.69 6.55
N TRP A 90 -9.97 4.66 6.74
CA TRP A 90 -9.02 5.14 5.75
C TRP A 90 -7.63 4.52 5.95
N ASP A 91 -6.78 4.56 4.92
CA ASP A 91 -5.36 4.27 5.07
C ASP A 91 -4.62 5.56 5.45
N ALA A 92 -4.05 5.62 6.65
CA ALA A 92 -3.29 6.76 7.15
C ALA A 92 -2.04 7.05 6.29
N LEU A 93 -1.56 6.06 5.52
CA LEU A 93 -0.41 6.20 4.63
C LEU A 93 -0.80 6.44 3.16
N ALA A 94 -2.08 6.75 2.89
CA ALA A 94 -2.51 7.22 1.57
C ALA A 94 -1.90 8.60 1.26
N ALA A 95 -1.56 8.84 -0.02
CA ALA A 95 -0.87 10.04 -0.49
C ALA A 95 -1.53 11.35 -0.01
N ASP A 96 -2.86 11.45 -0.12
CA ASP A 96 -3.62 12.62 0.35
C ASP A 96 -3.46 12.88 1.85
N ASN A 97 -3.34 11.82 2.66
CA ASN A 97 -3.16 11.96 4.10
C ASN A 97 -1.70 12.28 4.47
N LEU A 98 -0.72 11.71 3.74
CA LEU A 98 0.69 12.08 3.88
C LEU A 98 0.91 13.58 3.63
N ALA A 99 0.22 14.16 2.64
CA ALA A 99 0.27 15.59 2.33
C ALA A 99 -0.28 16.51 3.44
N ARG A 100 -1.00 15.94 4.43
CA ARG A 100 -1.48 16.69 5.60
C ARG A 100 -0.41 16.89 6.66
N ALA A 101 0.70 16.14 6.62
CA ALA A 101 1.84 16.35 7.50
C ALA A 101 2.57 17.65 7.09
N ARG A 102 2.49 18.67 7.93
CA ARG A 102 2.95 20.03 7.62
C ARG A 102 3.93 20.56 8.67
N PRO A 103 4.81 21.51 8.29
CA PRO A 103 5.68 22.18 9.24
C PRO A 103 4.91 22.75 10.44
N GLY A 104 5.50 22.66 11.63
CA GLY A 104 4.93 23.13 12.89
C GLY A 104 4.10 22.11 13.67
N MET A 105 3.63 21.03 13.02
CA MET A 105 2.95 19.93 13.71
C MET A 105 3.87 19.26 14.73
N THR A 106 3.31 18.83 15.86
CA THR A 106 3.99 18.07 16.91
C THR A 106 4.14 16.60 16.52
N GLN A 107 5.05 15.91 17.21
CA GLN A 107 5.21 14.46 17.11
C GLN A 107 3.89 13.69 17.38
N ASP A 108 3.11 14.10 18.37
CA ASP A 108 1.82 13.45 18.70
C ASP A 108 0.77 13.68 17.61
N GLU A 109 0.69 14.88 17.03
CA GLU A 109 -0.17 15.15 15.89
C GLU A 109 0.20 14.28 14.69
N ILE A 110 1.50 14.10 14.43
CA ILE A 110 1.97 13.21 13.37
C ILE A 110 1.66 11.74 13.67
N ARG A 111 1.77 11.29 14.92
CA ARG A 111 1.34 9.93 15.30
C ARG A 111 -0.15 9.76 15.04
N ARG A 112 -1.01 10.64 15.55
CA ARG A 112 -2.46 10.56 15.32
C ARG A 112 -2.81 10.59 13.82
N LEU A 113 -2.04 11.33 13.02
CA LEU A 113 -2.27 11.47 11.59
C LEU A 113 -1.84 10.25 10.77
N LEU A 114 -0.66 9.68 11.03
CA LEU A 114 0.01 8.71 10.15
C LEU A 114 0.12 7.29 10.70
N GLY A 115 -0.17 7.09 11.98
CA GLY A 115 0.01 5.79 12.60
C GLY A 115 1.46 5.45 12.93
N GLN A 116 1.70 4.20 13.37
CA GLN A 116 2.97 3.72 13.86
C GLN A 116 4.07 3.92 12.83
N TYR A 117 5.15 4.59 13.21
CA TYR A 117 6.33 4.73 12.37
C TYR A 117 7.11 3.41 12.29
N ARG A 118 7.92 3.29 11.24
CA ARG A 118 8.84 2.17 11.04
C ARG A 118 10.09 2.31 11.92
N SER A 119 10.78 3.44 11.84
CA SER A 119 11.98 3.70 12.63
C SER A 119 12.18 5.18 12.95
N VAL A 120 13.09 5.44 13.89
CA VAL A 120 13.53 6.77 14.30
C VAL A 120 15.03 6.86 14.08
N GLN A 121 15.48 7.94 13.44
CA GLN A 121 16.89 8.27 13.27
C GLN A 121 17.16 9.65 13.86
N ARG A 122 18.30 9.83 14.53
CA ARG A 122 18.69 11.10 15.15
C ARG A 122 19.98 11.60 14.53
N PHE A 123 20.00 12.87 14.13
CA PHE A 123 21.14 13.55 13.50
C PHE A 123 21.62 14.69 14.40
N PRO A 124 22.66 14.46 15.23
CA PRO A 124 23.07 15.43 16.25
C PRO A 124 23.55 16.77 15.68
N LEU A 125 24.22 16.76 14.53
CA LEU A 125 24.77 17.98 13.91
C LEU A 125 23.68 18.94 13.41
N SER A 126 22.59 18.39 12.87
CA SER A 126 21.44 19.17 12.40
C SER A 126 20.35 19.31 13.47
N GLN A 127 20.52 18.67 14.63
CA GLN A 127 19.49 18.54 15.68
C GLN A 127 18.16 17.97 15.15
N GLU A 128 18.22 17.11 14.11
CA GLU A 128 17.02 16.53 13.50
C GLU A 128 16.73 15.15 14.09
N GLU A 129 15.49 14.91 14.47
CA GLU A 129 14.92 13.57 14.66
C GLU A 129 14.04 13.23 13.46
N VAL A 130 14.24 12.08 12.84
CA VAL A 130 13.56 11.70 11.61
C VAL A 130 12.80 10.41 11.84
N TRP A 131 11.50 10.45 11.61
CA TRP A 131 10.65 9.26 11.62
C TRP A 131 10.37 8.87 10.17
N ASP A 132 10.39 7.57 9.89
CA ASP A 132 10.07 7.05 8.56
C ASP A 132 8.94 6.02 8.58
N TRP A 133 8.23 5.93 7.46
CA TRP A 133 7.21 4.93 7.16
C TRP A 133 7.49 4.31 5.80
N ASN A 134 7.35 2.99 5.65
CA ASN A 134 7.22 2.43 4.31
C ASN A 134 5.84 2.82 3.75
N VAL A 135 5.77 3.28 2.51
CA VAL A 135 4.51 3.68 1.88
C VAL A 135 4.27 2.88 0.60
N ARG A 136 3.02 2.84 0.14
CA ARG A 136 2.72 2.19 -1.14
C ARG A 136 3.42 2.94 -2.28
N LYS A 137 3.80 2.18 -3.30
CA LYS A 137 4.43 2.69 -4.51
C LYS A 137 3.33 3.12 -5.49
N GLU A 138 3.47 4.30 -6.09
CA GLU A 138 2.52 4.80 -7.09
C GLU A 138 2.78 4.20 -8.49
N TRP A 139 4.03 3.90 -8.81
CA TRP A 139 4.43 3.23 -10.06
C TRP A 139 5.00 1.82 -9.79
N PRO A 140 5.10 0.93 -10.80
CA PRO A 140 5.72 -0.41 -10.71
C PRO A 140 7.24 -0.38 -10.43
N ASP A 141 7.73 0.67 -9.78
CA ASP A 141 9.11 0.81 -9.39
C ASP A 141 9.49 -0.31 -8.42
N LEU A 142 10.62 -0.94 -8.70
CA LEU A 142 11.17 -2.01 -7.86
C LEU A 142 11.82 -1.47 -6.58
N VAL A 143 11.82 -0.15 -6.40
CA VAL A 143 12.49 0.57 -5.32
C VAL A 143 11.56 0.69 -4.11
N ALA A 144 12.06 0.45 -2.90
CA ALA A 144 11.26 0.67 -1.69
C ALA A 144 11.18 2.17 -1.41
N THR A 145 9.96 2.70 -1.27
CA THR A 145 9.73 4.12 -0.99
C THR A 145 9.40 4.33 0.47
N ARG A 146 10.06 5.31 1.08
CA ARG A 146 9.78 5.76 2.45
C ARG A 146 9.35 7.20 2.46
N PHE A 147 8.36 7.49 3.28
CA PHE A 147 7.99 8.85 3.67
C PHE A 147 8.70 9.18 4.98
N ASN A 148 9.41 10.30 5.03
CA ASN A 148 10.18 10.74 6.17
C ASN A 148 9.62 12.07 6.71
N VAL A 149 9.45 12.15 8.02
CA VAL A 149 9.09 13.39 8.72
C VAL A 149 10.27 13.80 9.59
N HIS A 150 10.77 15.01 9.35
CA HIS A 150 11.91 15.58 10.05
C HIS A 150 11.43 16.54 11.12
N PHE A 151 11.86 16.31 12.35
CA PHE A 151 11.53 17.10 13.53
C PHE A 151 12.74 17.86 14.05
N VAL A 152 12.51 19.08 14.52
CA VAL A 152 13.43 19.86 15.36
C VAL A 152 12.62 20.37 16.55
N ASP A 153 13.14 20.22 17.77
CA ASP A 153 12.43 20.57 19.01
C ASP A 153 11.02 19.98 19.10
N GLY A 154 10.85 18.72 18.65
CA GLY A 154 9.58 17.99 18.69
C GLY A 154 8.54 18.45 17.66
N LYS A 155 8.88 19.39 16.76
CA LYS A 155 7.99 19.91 15.72
C LYS A 155 8.49 19.60 14.32
N VAL A 156 7.57 19.35 13.40
CA VAL A 156 7.88 19.09 11.99
C VAL A 156 8.58 20.31 11.41
N LYS A 157 9.79 20.09 10.91
CA LYS A 157 10.55 21.04 10.10
C LYS A 157 10.21 20.86 8.61
N ARG A 158 10.19 19.61 8.14
CA ARG A 158 9.93 19.25 6.74
C ARG A 158 9.57 17.78 6.57
N THR A 159 9.03 17.43 5.42
CA THR A 159 8.82 16.05 4.97
C THR A 159 9.72 15.75 3.77
N SER A 160 10.03 14.48 3.53
CA SER A 160 10.78 14.05 2.35
C SER A 160 10.45 12.61 1.96
N TYR A 161 10.80 12.22 0.75
CA TYR A 161 10.76 10.82 0.32
C TYR A 161 12.18 10.30 0.13
N SER A 162 12.44 9.07 0.57
CA SER A 162 13.67 8.34 0.27
C SER A 162 13.34 7.05 -0.47
N HIS A 163 14.23 6.70 -1.39
CA HIS A 163 14.09 5.56 -2.27
C HIS A 163 15.26 4.62 -2.02
N GLU A 164 14.98 3.43 -1.52
CA GLU A 164 15.98 2.39 -1.31
C GLU A 164 16.04 1.45 -2.50
N TYR A 165 17.14 1.59 -3.25
CA TYR A 165 17.49 0.68 -4.32
C TYR A 165 18.15 -0.57 -3.74
N PRO A 166 17.83 -1.77 -4.25
CA PRO A 166 18.56 -2.98 -3.90
C PRO A 166 20.06 -2.77 -4.08
N ARG A 167 20.86 -3.11 -3.07
CA ARG A 167 22.33 -3.02 -3.17
C ARG A 167 22.91 -3.95 -4.22
N GLU A 168 22.21 -5.03 -4.56
CA GLU A 168 22.65 -6.06 -5.50
C GLU A 168 21.94 -5.89 -6.84
N ARG A 169 22.73 -5.63 -7.88
CA ARG A 169 22.30 -5.31 -9.24
C ARG A 169 21.82 -6.56 -10.01
N TRP A 170 20.72 -7.16 -9.58
CA TRP A 170 20.00 -8.19 -10.33
C TRP A 170 18.52 -7.79 -10.45
N MET A 171 18.23 -6.77 -11.25
CA MET A 171 16.86 -6.43 -11.61
C MET A 171 16.38 -7.38 -12.70
N PHE A 172 15.56 -8.36 -12.34
CA PHE A 172 14.75 -9.14 -13.28
C PHE A 172 13.73 -8.20 -13.94
N GLY A 173 14.00 -7.75 -15.16
CA GLY A 173 13.07 -6.98 -15.98
C GLY A 173 12.87 -7.64 -17.35
N PHE A 174 11.61 -7.90 -17.72
CA PHE A 174 11.26 -8.27 -19.09
C PHE A 174 11.25 -7.00 -19.95
N GLY A 175 12.19 -6.88 -20.90
CA GLY A 175 12.24 -5.82 -21.91
C GLY A 175 13.06 -6.25 -23.14
N ILE A 176 12.79 -5.66 -24.31
CA ILE A 176 13.24 -6.14 -25.65
C ILE A 176 14.43 -5.33 -26.23
N GLY A 177 15.73 -5.54 -25.87
CA GLY A 177 16.87 -4.94 -26.61
C GLY A 177 18.24 -4.69 -25.90
N ARG A 178 19.27 -4.43 -26.74
CA ARG A 178 20.75 -4.60 -26.57
C ARG A 178 21.37 -3.72 -25.46
N GLY A 179 22.27 -4.15 -24.56
CA GLY A 179 23.39 -5.12 -24.59
C GLY A 179 24.70 -4.34 -24.28
N VAL A 180 25.49 -4.64 -23.22
CA VAL A 180 26.64 -5.58 -23.27
C VAL A 180 26.98 -6.24 -21.90
N ASN A 181 26.89 -7.60 -21.89
CA ASN A 181 27.44 -8.67 -21.01
C ASN A 181 26.96 -8.88 -19.55
N PRO A 182 26.86 -10.15 -19.07
CA PRO A 182 26.10 -11.30 -19.59
C PRO A 182 25.10 -11.77 -18.49
N HIS A 183 23.78 -11.93 -18.63
CA HIS A 183 22.97 -12.60 -19.65
C HIS A 183 21.54 -11.99 -19.61
N TRP A 184 20.96 -11.70 -20.80
CA TRP A 184 19.58 -11.26 -21.13
C TRP A 184 18.98 -10.03 -20.40
N GLY A 185 18.54 -9.00 -21.15
CA GLY A 185 17.84 -7.83 -20.58
C GLY A 185 17.10 -6.93 -21.58
N PHE A 186 16.45 -5.87 -21.08
CA PHE A 186 16.49 -4.49 -21.60
C PHE A 186 16.29 -3.52 -20.43
N GLY A 187 17.16 -2.51 -20.33
CA GLY A 187 17.23 -1.59 -19.21
C GLY A 187 16.64 -0.21 -19.48
N TRP A 188 16.50 0.55 -18.40
CA TRP A 188 16.59 2.01 -18.40
C TRP A 188 17.80 2.38 -17.55
N ARG A 189 18.80 3.00 -18.17
CA ARG A 189 19.83 3.74 -17.47
C ARG A 189 19.26 5.14 -17.26
N TYR A 190 18.91 5.50 -16.03
CA TYR A 190 18.67 6.90 -15.71
C TYR A 190 20.01 7.65 -15.79
N PRO A 191 20.09 8.78 -16.52
CA PRO A 191 21.28 9.61 -16.55
C PRO A 191 21.25 10.51 -15.31
N TYR A 192 21.81 10.06 -14.18
CA TYR A 192 22.28 11.04 -13.20
C TYR A 192 23.60 11.59 -13.72
N TRP A 193 23.51 12.81 -14.27
CA TRP A 193 24.63 13.73 -14.43
C TRP A 193 25.00 14.21 -13.01
N ASP A 194 26.05 13.66 -12.41
CA ASP A 194 26.68 14.26 -11.24
C ASP A 194 27.58 15.42 -11.70
N PRO A 195 27.38 16.67 -11.25
CA PRO A 195 28.09 17.84 -11.77
C PRO A 195 29.40 18.17 -11.03
N TRP A 196 30.11 17.19 -10.46
CA TRP A 196 31.31 17.50 -9.66
C TRP A 196 32.53 16.63 -10.01
N TRP A 197 33.66 17.35 -10.20
CA TRP A 197 35.05 16.98 -10.57
C TRP A 197 35.32 16.87 -12.08
N GLY A 198 36.13 17.70 -12.76
CA GLY A 198 37.12 18.73 -12.40
C GLY A 198 38.29 18.66 -13.41
N TRP A 199 38.89 19.81 -13.76
CA TRP A 199 40.00 20.08 -14.71
C TRP A 199 39.64 20.24 -16.20
#